data_AF-A0A957BP76-F1
#
_entry.id   AF-A0A957BP76-F1
#
_cell.length_a   1.000
_cell.length_b   1.000
_cell.length_c   1.000
_cell.angle_alpha   90.00
_cell.angle_beta   90.00
_cell.angle_gamma   90.00
#
_symmetry.space_group_name_H-M   'P 1'
#
loop_
_entity.id
_entity.type
_entity.pdbx_description
1 polymer ?
#
loop_
_entity_poly.entity_id
_entity_poly.type
_entity_poly.pdbx_seq_one_letter_code
_entity_poly.pdbx_strand_id
1 'polypeptide(L)'
;MSKLRSDSPAERREAALYMGEAAVSEAVNDLIDLYETDDDRKVRRAAAYALGQFKAIDVELSKGQHTKVEALLKRVEFQGKLGKRAAVGAAVQVSVILLVLLLLLLAANLFAPQLRERLNDARQIVEGVNEPRRDRDTLIADAETYFISLRTDVETLVGEYQRVMGGDNVSCEQEFGNQTAYKINPADASENPDLREVFSSLNTVRESLQTSAQSYAQTCADGATLDVASVGELMRPLVELNANLTEIETSLSAAGGDVAPTPIPTSEPVGSEIVRAHLPSLHAILEQVTAINGAAVQLVAYWGEAANTNATGGCDAPRPPIPDNYTLSTEDTALSNNLTQAVNQINAGLDAVRNGWNQLESSCQGNTIGAQARAGLINASAASDSFELARQLLALVENGEF
;
A
#
# COMPACT_ATOMS: atom_id res chain seq x y z
N MET A 1 68.30 -1.96 32.43
CA MET A 1 68.35 -0.53 32.82
C MET A 1 69.23 0.31 31.91
N SER A 2 70.45 -0.10 31.53
CA SER A 2 71.36 0.72 30.68
C SER A 2 70.73 1.26 29.37
N LYS A 3 69.82 0.50 28.75
CA LYS A 3 69.12 0.89 27.52
C LYS A 3 68.08 2.01 27.70
N LEU A 4 67.63 2.32 28.92
CA LEU A 4 66.76 3.48 29.19
C LEU A 4 67.49 4.81 28.98
N ARG A 5 68.82 4.80 29.00
CA ARG A 5 69.67 5.97 28.76
C ARG A 5 70.39 5.92 27.41
N SER A 6 69.91 5.07 26.49
CA SER A 6 70.44 5.01 25.12
C SER A 6 70.22 6.33 24.39
N ASP A 7 71.13 6.75 23.51
CA ASP A 7 70.94 7.94 22.69
C ASP A 7 69.78 7.78 21.68
N SER A 8 69.41 6.54 21.34
CA SER A 8 68.32 6.23 20.42
C SER A 8 66.96 6.29 21.10
N PRO A 9 66.03 7.17 20.67
CA PRO A 9 64.67 7.21 21.21
C PRO A 9 63.91 5.88 21.00
N ALA A 10 64.21 5.17 19.91
CA ALA A 10 63.58 3.87 19.65
C ALA A 10 63.98 2.82 20.70
N GLU A 11 65.27 2.77 21.06
CA GLU A 11 65.77 1.86 22.10
C GLU A 11 65.25 2.23 23.49
N ARG A 12 65.22 3.52 23.83
CA ARG A 12 64.66 3.99 25.11
C ARG A 12 63.18 3.64 25.25
N ARG A 13 62.41 3.85 24.18
CA ARG A 13 60.98 3.49 24.12
C ARG A 13 60.77 1.99 24.32
N GLU A 14 61.54 1.15 23.62
CA GLU A 14 61.42 -0.31 23.73
C GLU A 14 61.85 -0.79 25.12
N ALA A 15 62.95 -0.25 25.65
CA ALA A 15 63.37 -0.52 27.00
C ALA A 15 62.30 -0.13 28.02
N ALA A 16 61.66 1.04 27.87
CA ALA A 16 60.60 1.50 28.78
C ALA A 16 59.38 0.56 28.76
N LEU A 17 58.92 0.15 27.57
CA LEU A 17 57.84 -0.83 27.45
C LEU A 17 58.22 -2.17 28.09
N TYR A 18 59.43 -2.66 27.81
CA TYR A 18 59.92 -3.91 28.36
C TYR A 18 59.96 -3.89 29.89
N MET A 19 60.43 -2.80 30.51
CA MET A 19 60.48 -2.70 31.98
C MET A 19 59.10 -2.74 32.61
N GLY A 20 58.10 -2.11 31.98
CA GLY A 20 56.71 -2.18 32.44
C GLY A 20 56.08 -3.56 32.25
N GLU A 21 56.29 -4.19 31.11
CA GLU A 21 55.75 -5.53 30.80
C GLU A 21 56.43 -6.64 31.63
N ALA A 22 57.72 -6.47 31.97
CA ALA A 22 58.46 -7.37 32.85
C ALA A 22 58.28 -7.06 34.35
N ALA A 23 57.54 -6.01 34.69
CA ALA A 23 57.28 -5.56 36.06
C ALA A 23 58.56 -5.39 36.92
N VAL A 24 59.63 -4.83 36.33
CA VAL A 24 60.90 -4.58 37.03
C VAL A 24 60.74 -3.39 37.98
N SER A 25 60.35 -3.65 39.24
CA SER A 25 60.03 -2.61 40.24
C SER A 25 61.17 -1.62 40.49
N GLU A 26 62.42 -2.07 40.36
CA GLU A 26 63.61 -1.25 40.51
C GLU A 26 63.72 -0.15 39.42
N ALA A 27 63.04 -0.30 38.28
CA ALA A 27 63.08 0.65 37.18
C ALA A 27 62.06 1.79 37.30
N VAL A 28 61.20 1.80 38.34
CA VAL A 28 60.10 2.79 38.46
C VAL A 28 60.61 4.22 38.48
N ASN A 29 61.67 4.51 39.24
CA ASN A 29 62.22 5.87 39.29
C ASN A 29 62.81 6.31 37.95
N ASP A 30 63.57 5.44 37.27
CA ASP A 30 64.10 5.75 35.93
C ASP A 30 62.96 5.97 34.90
N LEU A 31 61.82 5.27 35.05
CA LEU A 31 60.65 5.46 34.18
C LEU A 31 59.90 6.77 34.47
N ILE A 32 59.85 7.22 35.73
CA ILE A 32 59.31 8.55 36.10
C ILE A 32 60.17 9.64 35.46
N ASP A 33 61.50 9.55 35.62
CA ASP A 33 62.43 10.50 35.02
C ASP A 33 62.25 10.53 33.49
N LEU A 34 62.14 9.36 32.84
CA LEU A 34 61.91 9.26 31.40
C LEU A 34 60.57 9.86 30.98
N TYR A 35 59.52 9.71 31.79
CA TYR A 35 58.20 10.29 31.52
C TYR A 35 58.21 11.81 31.61
N GLU A 36 58.91 12.36 32.59
CA GLU A 36 58.93 13.81 32.85
C GLU A 36 59.90 14.55 31.94
N THR A 37 61.05 13.95 31.64
CA THR A 37 62.20 14.68 31.05
C THR A 37 62.60 14.27 29.64
N ASP A 38 62.15 13.12 29.11
CA ASP A 38 62.57 12.69 27.77
C ASP A 38 61.95 13.57 26.68
N ASP A 39 62.76 14.04 25.73
CA ASP A 39 62.31 14.91 24.63
C ASP A 39 61.33 14.22 23.67
N ASP A 40 61.45 12.91 23.47
CA ASP A 40 60.61 12.18 22.51
C ASP A 40 59.26 11.80 23.13
N ARG A 41 58.19 12.33 22.52
CA ARG A 41 56.81 12.10 22.97
C ARG A 41 56.40 10.62 22.99
N LYS A 42 56.93 9.79 22.07
CA LYS A 42 56.63 8.35 22.04
C LYS A 42 57.35 7.62 23.17
N VAL A 43 58.56 8.06 23.55
CA VAL A 43 59.27 7.55 24.73
C VAL A 43 58.49 7.88 26.00
N ARG A 44 58.07 9.15 26.18
CA ARG A 44 57.21 9.54 27.32
C ARG A 44 55.92 8.72 27.39
N ARG A 45 55.25 8.49 26.26
CA ARG A 45 54.03 7.65 26.21
C ARG A 45 54.30 6.19 26.62
N ALA A 46 55.44 5.63 26.23
CA ALA A 46 55.84 4.29 26.65
C ALA A 46 56.14 4.23 28.15
N ALA A 47 56.83 5.24 28.70
CA ALA A 47 57.07 5.36 30.14
C ALA A 47 55.76 5.47 30.93
N ALA A 48 54.83 6.32 30.49
CA ALA A 48 53.51 6.45 31.11
C ALA A 48 52.73 5.13 31.11
N TYR A 49 52.77 4.39 30.00
CA TYR A 49 52.16 3.07 29.91
C TYR A 49 52.79 2.10 30.91
N ALA A 50 54.12 2.05 30.99
CA ALA A 50 54.84 1.18 31.93
C ALA A 50 54.50 1.52 33.39
N LEU A 51 54.50 2.80 33.77
CA LEU A 51 54.09 3.27 35.10
C LEU A 51 52.63 2.92 35.43
N GLY A 52 51.75 2.96 34.44
CA GLY A 52 50.35 2.51 34.58
C GLY A 52 50.24 1.03 34.96
N GLN A 53 51.12 0.17 34.42
CA GLN A 53 51.15 -1.25 34.79
C GLN A 53 51.58 -1.44 36.26
N PHE A 54 52.58 -0.71 36.73
CA PHE A 54 53.00 -0.75 38.15
C PHE A 54 51.88 -0.29 39.09
N LYS A 55 51.19 0.81 38.77
CA LYS A 55 50.07 1.29 39.58
C LYS A 55 48.92 0.27 39.65
N ALA A 56 48.63 -0.43 38.55
CA ALA A 56 47.63 -1.48 38.56
C ALA A 56 48.03 -2.65 39.49
N ILE A 57 49.32 -3.01 39.51
CA ILE A 57 49.86 -4.03 40.43
C ILE A 57 49.74 -3.56 41.88
N ASP A 58 50.13 -2.33 42.20
CA ASP A 58 50.04 -1.78 43.56
C ASP A 58 48.59 -1.75 44.07
N VAL A 59 47.65 -1.37 43.21
CA VAL A 59 46.21 -1.37 43.54
C VAL A 59 45.73 -2.79 43.84
N GLU A 60 46.13 -3.80 43.05
CA GLU A 60 45.71 -5.19 43.31
C GLU A 60 46.39 -5.79 44.56
N LEU A 61 47.64 -5.41 44.87
CA LEU A 61 48.30 -5.75 46.12
C LEU A 61 47.59 -5.13 47.33
N SER A 62 47.17 -3.86 47.24
CA SER A 62 46.44 -3.18 48.32
C SER A 62 45.07 -3.80 48.63
N LYS A 63 44.48 -4.53 47.66
CA LYS A 63 43.22 -5.27 47.82
C LYS A 63 43.41 -6.68 48.42
N GLY A 64 44.61 -7.03 48.88
CA GLY A 64 44.91 -8.32 49.49
C GLY A 64 45.03 -9.49 48.51
N GLN A 65 45.09 -9.23 47.19
CA GLN A 65 45.21 -10.29 46.16
C GLN A 65 46.67 -10.73 45.93
N HIS A 66 47.42 -10.90 47.01
CA HIS A 66 48.86 -11.23 46.98
C HIS A 66 49.15 -12.50 46.16
N THR A 67 48.31 -13.53 46.25
CA THR A 67 48.53 -14.82 45.59
C THR A 67 48.42 -14.75 44.06
N LYS A 68 47.58 -13.87 43.51
CA LYS A 68 47.46 -13.69 42.05
C LYS A 68 48.62 -12.88 41.49
N VAL A 69 49.04 -11.84 42.21
CA VAL A 69 50.19 -11.01 41.81
C VAL A 69 51.47 -11.83 41.87
N GLU A 70 51.66 -12.61 42.93
CA GLU A 70 52.82 -13.51 43.07
C GLU A 70 52.83 -14.59 41.98
N ALA A 71 51.68 -15.17 41.63
CA ALA A 71 51.59 -16.14 40.54
C ALA A 71 51.89 -15.53 39.16
N LEU A 72 51.54 -14.27 38.94
CA LEU A 72 51.85 -13.53 37.70
C LEU A 72 53.34 -13.16 37.63
N LEU A 73 53.90 -12.61 38.69
CA LEU A 73 55.33 -12.28 38.77
C LEU A 73 56.20 -13.52 38.61
N LYS A 74 55.86 -14.62 39.29
CA LYS A 74 56.55 -15.91 39.16
C LYS A 74 56.48 -16.48 37.75
N ARG A 75 55.38 -16.26 37.03
CA ARG A 75 55.25 -16.70 35.63
C ARG A 75 56.14 -15.88 34.69
N VAL A 76 56.24 -14.57 34.91
CA VAL A 76 57.09 -13.69 34.10
C VAL A 76 58.57 -13.95 34.39
N GLU A 77 58.96 -14.08 35.66
CA GLU A 77 60.34 -14.31 36.11
C GLU A 77 60.86 -15.70 35.71
N PHE A 78 60.09 -16.78 35.90
CA PHE A 78 60.57 -18.14 35.63
C PHE A 78 60.32 -18.64 34.21
N GLN A 79 59.33 -18.12 33.47
CA GLN A 79 58.97 -18.66 32.15
C GLN A 79 59.31 -17.74 30.98
N GLY A 80 59.75 -16.49 31.22
CA GLY A 80 60.18 -15.55 30.16
C GLY A 80 59.13 -15.27 29.08
N LYS A 81 57.87 -15.65 29.30
CA LYS A 81 56.78 -15.51 28.32
C LYS A 81 56.03 -14.22 28.58
N LEU A 82 56.50 -13.13 27.96
CA LEU A 82 55.71 -11.91 27.78
C LEU A 82 54.46 -12.23 26.95
N GLY A 83 53.29 -11.71 27.37
CA GLY A 83 52.03 -11.94 26.67
C GLY A 83 52.08 -11.44 25.22
N LYS A 84 51.76 -12.30 24.25
CA LYS A 84 51.66 -11.91 22.84
C LYS A 84 50.57 -10.85 22.66
N ARG A 85 50.92 -9.70 22.06
CA ARG A 85 49.97 -8.66 21.67
C ARG A 85 48.92 -9.25 20.71
N ALA A 86 47.64 -9.07 21.02
CA ALA A 86 46.55 -9.50 20.15
C ALA A 86 46.63 -8.74 18.80
N ALA A 87 46.62 -9.48 17.69
CA ALA A 87 46.74 -8.91 16.36
C ALA A 87 45.43 -8.18 15.98
N VAL A 88 45.47 -6.85 16.01
CA VAL A 88 44.37 -5.94 15.63
C VAL A 88 43.90 -6.12 14.16
N GLY A 89 44.62 -6.89 13.33
CA GLY A 89 44.30 -7.12 11.92
C GLY A 89 43.08 -8.02 11.67
N ALA A 90 42.80 -9.00 12.53
CA ALA A 90 41.73 -9.98 12.26
C ALA A 90 40.32 -9.37 12.39
N ALA A 91 40.12 -8.45 13.33
CA ALA A 91 38.82 -7.80 13.53
C ALA A 91 38.43 -6.90 12.35
N VAL A 92 39.40 -6.15 11.79
CA VAL A 92 39.16 -5.27 10.63
C VAL A 92 38.78 -6.07 9.40
N GLN A 93 39.43 -7.21 9.16
CA GLN A 93 39.12 -8.07 8.01
C GLN A 93 37.70 -8.64 8.07
N VAL A 94 37.25 -9.08 9.25
CA VAL A 94 35.87 -9.56 9.44
C VAL A 94 34.85 -8.44 9.21
N SER A 95 35.12 -7.23 9.70
CA SER A 95 34.24 -6.08 9.48
C SER A 95 34.08 -5.74 7.99
N VAL A 96 35.17 -5.78 7.20
CA VAL A 96 35.10 -5.52 5.75
C VAL A 96 34.29 -6.58 5.02
N ILE A 97 34.47 -7.86 5.37
CA ILE A 97 33.70 -8.97 4.75
C ILE A 97 32.21 -8.81 5.04
N LEU A 98 31.84 -8.51 6.29
CA LEU A 98 30.44 -8.31 6.66
C LEU A 98 29.81 -7.11 5.93
N LEU A 99 30.57 -6.04 5.72
CA LEU A 99 30.09 -4.85 5.02
C LEU A 99 29.84 -5.13 3.53
N VAL A 100 30.72 -5.89 2.87
CA VAL A 100 30.51 -6.34 1.48
C VAL A 100 29.30 -7.26 1.37
N LEU A 101 29.13 -8.19 2.31
CA LEU A 101 27.99 -9.10 2.32
C LEU A 101 26.66 -8.35 2.53
N LEU A 102 26.65 -7.35 3.42
CA LEU A 102 25.50 -6.48 3.64
C LEU A 102 25.15 -5.68 2.38
N LEU A 103 26.14 -5.14 1.68
CA LEU A 103 25.93 -4.42 0.42
C LEU A 103 25.38 -5.32 -0.68
N LEU A 104 25.85 -6.57 -0.78
CA LEU A 104 25.30 -7.55 -1.71
C LEU A 104 23.85 -7.92 -1.38
N LEU A 105 23.52 -8.07 -0.09
CA LEU A 105 22.14 -8.33 0.33
C LEU A 105 21.23 -7.12 0.08
N LEU A 106 21.72 -5.89 0.28
CA LEU A 106 20.99 -4.66 -0.06
C LEU A 106 20.75 -4.55 -1.57
N ALA A 107 21.76 -4.81 -2.39
CA ALA A 107 21.61 -4.85 -3.84
C ALA A 107 20.62 -5.94 -4.26
N ALA A 108 20.75 -7.16 -3.72
CA ALA A 108 19.80 -8.23 -4.00
C ALA A 108 18.38 -7.84 -3.58
N ASN A 109 18.18 -7.18 -2.43
CA ASN A 109 16.86 -6.74 -1.98
C ASN A 109 16.26 -5.63 -2.86
N LEU A 110 17.10 -4.72 -3.37
CA LEU A 110 16.69 -3.66 -4.30
C LEU A 110 16.35 -4.18 -5.69
N PHE A 111 17.11 -5.16 -6.20
CA PHE A 111 16.94 -5.70 -7.56
C PHE A 111 16.05 -6.95 -7.64
N ALA A 112 15.80 -7.63 -6.52
CA ALA A 112 14.92 -8.80 -6.48
C ALA A 112 13.50 -8.57 -7.01
N PRO A 113 12.78 -7.46 -6.71
CA PRO A 113 11.43 -7.27 -7.23
C PRO A 113 11.43 -7.19 -8.77
N GLN A 114 12.33 -6.40 -9.36
CA GLN A 114 12.46 -6.28 -10.82
C GLN A 114 12.88 -7.59 -11.49
N LEU A 115 13.79 -8.35 -10.88
CA LEU A 115 14.21 -9.64 -11.43
C LEU A 115 13.10 -10.69 -11.32
N ARG A 116 12.29 -10.66 -10.24
CA ARG A 116 11.13 -11.54 -10.06
C ARG A 116 10.05 -11.26 -11.11
N GLU A 117 9.74 -9.99 -11.37
CA GLU A 117 8.82 -9.62 -12.46
C GLU A 117 9.30 -10.19 -13.80
N ARG A 118 10.57 -9.93 -14.17
CA ARG A 118 11.12 -10.46 -15.44
C ARG A 118 11.15 -11.98 -15.52
N LEU A 119 11.42 -12.67 -14.42
CA LEU A 119 11.40 -14.13 -14.38
C LEU A 119 9.97 -14.68 -14.45
N ASN A 120 9.01 -13.99 -13.85
CA ASN A 120 7.60 -14.32 -13.97
C ASN A 120 7.12 -14.11 -15.39
N ASP A 121 7.49 -13.01 -16.05
CA ASP A 121 7.21 -12.76 -17.47
C ASP A 121 7.78 -13.87 -18.37
N ALA A 122 9.06 -14.22 -18.15
CA ALA A 122 9.71 -15.28 -18.91
C ALA A 122 9.04 -16.65 -18.71
N ARG A 123 8.63 -16.97 -17.48
CA ARG A 123 7.91 -18.21 -17.18
C ARG A 123 6.50 -18.21 -17.78
N GLN A 124 5.81 -17.08 -17.75
CA GLN A 124 4.49 -16.93 -18.38
C GLN A 124 4.56 -17.15 -19.89
N ILE A 125 5.61 -16.66 -20.56
CA ILE A 125 5.81 -16.91 -21.99
C ILE A 125 5.94 -18.42 -22.26
N VAL A 126 6.65 -19.17 -21.41
CA VAL A 126 6.83 -20.62 -21.60
C VAL A 126 5.53 -21.41 -21.36
N GLU A 127 4.71 -20.99 -20.39
CA GLU A 127 3.43 -21.64 -20.09
C GLU A 127 2.38 -21.36 -21.19
N GLY A 128 2.35 -20.13 -21.73
CA GLY A 128 1.38 -19.74 -22.78
C GLY A 128 1.59 -20.40 -24.14
N VAL A 129 2.80 -20.90 -24.43
CA VAL A 129 3.12 -21.56 -25.72
C VAL A 129 2.41 -22.90 -25.88
N ASN A 130 2.00 -23.54 -24.78
CA ASN A 130 1.33 -24.84 -24.82
C ASN A 130 -0.20 -24.74 -24.86
N GLU A 131 -0.79 -23.55 -24.75
CA GLU A 131 -2.24 -23.43 -24.89
C GLU A 131 -2.67 -23.63 -26.36
N PRO A 132 -3.75 -24.40 -26.61
CA PRO A 132 -4.34 -24.47 -27.94
C PRO A 132 -4.70 -23.07 -28.44
N ARG A 133 -4.47 -22.81 -29.74
CA ARG A 133 -4.95 -21.58 -30.39
C ARG A 133 -6.47 -21.51 -30.30
N ARG A 134 -6.98 -20.34 -29.98
CA ARG A 134 -8.43 -20.06 -29.92
C ARG A 134 -8.82 -19.14 -31.08
N ASP A 135 -10.01 -19.36 -31.62
CA ASP A 135 -10.59 -18.38 -32.55
C ASP A 135 -10.96 -17.09 -31.82
N ARG A 136 -11.14 -16.02 -32.59
CA ARG A 136 -11.41 -14.69 -32.07
C ARG A 136 -12.69 -14.62 -31.25
N ASP A 137 -13.76 -15.28 -31.69
CA ASP A 137 -15.05 -15.27 -31.01
C ASP A 137 -14.94 -15.93 -29.63
N THR A 138 -14.17 -17.02 -29.54
CA THR A 138 -13.85 -17.66 -28.26
C THR A 138 -13.06 -16.72 -27.34
N LEU A 139 -12.08 -15.97 -27.86
CA LEU A 139 -11.32 -15.00 -27.07
C LEU A 139 -12.19 -13.84 -26.56
N ILE A 140 -13.18 -13.38 -27.35
CA ILE A 140 -14.14 -12.36 -26.92
C ILE A 140 -15.01 -12.92 -25.79
N ALA A 141 -15.58 -14.11 -25.96
CA ALA A 141 -16.41 -14.74 -24.94
C ALA A 141 -15.64 -14.98 -23.63
N ASP A 142 -14.36 -15.35 -23.73
CA ASP A 142 -13.47 -15.47 -22.57
C ASP A 142 -13.24 -14.11 -21.88
N ALA A 143 -13.03 -13.04 -22.65
CA ALA A 143 -12.87 -11.68 -22.12
C ALA A 143 -14.16 -11.17 -21.44
N GLU A 144 -15.33 -11.41 -22.03
CA GLU A 144 -16.64 -11.06 -21.46
C GLU A 144 -16.88 -11.78 -20.14
N THR A 145 -16.62 -13.10 -20.11
CA THR A 145 -16.74 -13.91 -18.88
C THR A 145 -15.84 -13.35 -17.79
N TYR A 146 -14.60 -12.99 -18.14
CA TYR A 146 -13.64 -12.43 -17.20
C TYR A 146 -14.06 -11.03 -16.70
N PHE A 147 -14.52 -10.19 -17.61
CA PHE A 147 -15.06 -8.86 -17.32
C PHE A 147 -16.24 -8.92 -16.34
N ILE A 148 -17.25 -9.76 -16.62
CA ILE A 148 -18.44 -9.93 -15.76
C ILE A 148 -18.03 -10.36 -14.36
N SER A 149 -17.06 -11.27 -14.25
CA SER A 149 -16.56 -11.74 -12.96
C SER A 149 -15.87 -10.61 -12.18
N LEU A 150 -14.98 -9.83 -12.82
CA LEU A 150 -14.32 -8.68 -12.17
C LEU A 150 -15.31 -7.60 -11.76
N ARG A 151 -16.28 -7.29 -12.62
CA ARG A 151 -17.34 -6.33 -12.34
C ARG A 151 -18.18 -6.74 -11.14
N THR A 152 -18.59 -8.01 -11.07
CA THR A 152 -19.33 -8.57 -9.94
C THR A 152 -18.54 -8.44 -8.62
N ASP A 153 -17.24 -8.74 -8.65
CA ASP A 153 -16.38 -8.60 -7.46
C ASP A 153 -16.27 -7.12 -7.01
N VAL A 154 -16.12 -6.18 -7.96
CA VAL A 154 -16.09 -4.74 -7.66
C VAL A 154 -17.42 -4.27 -7.07
N GLU A 155 -18.54 -4.62 -7.69
CA GLU A 155 -19.89 -4.26 -7.21
C GLU A 155 -20.16 -4.83 -5.81
N THR A 156 -19.73 -6.07 -5.55
CA THR A 156 -19.86 -6.71 -4.23
C THR A 156 -19.01 -5.98 -3.19
N LEU A 157 -17.78 -5.59 -3.52
CA LEU A 157 -16.88 -4.90 -2.60
C LEU A 157 -17.38 -3.48 -2.29
N VAL A 158 -17.87 -2.76 -3.31
CA VAL A 158 -18.55 -1.46 -3.15
C VAL A 158 -19.78 -1.61 -2.25
N GLY A 159 -20.59 -2.64 -2.46
CA GLY A 159 -21.77 -2.92 -1.64
C GLY A 159 -21.43 -3.14 -0.17
N GLU A 160 -20.39 -3.92 0.14
CA GLU A 160 -19.94 -4.11 1.52
C GLU A 160 -19.46 -2.80 2.17
N TYR A 161 -18.72 -1.97 1.45
CA TYR A 161 -18.34 -0.65 1.96
C TYR A 161 -19.52 0.29 2.16
N GLN A 162 -20.50 0.29 1.26
CA GLN A 162 -21.73 1.06 1.43
C GLN A 162 -22.54 0.62 2.65
N ARG A 163 -22.60 -0.69 2.94
CA ARG A 163 -23.23 -1.20 4.16
C ARG A 163 -22.56 -0.65 5.42
N VAL A 164 -21.23 -0.63 5.48
CA VAL A 164 -20.49 -0.05 6.61
C VAL A 164 -20.78 1.44 6.76
N MET A 165 -20.83 2.17 5.65
CA MET A 165 -21.22 3.59 5.66
C MET A 165 -22.65 3.80 6.16
N GLY A 166 -23.52 2.82 5.95
CA GLY A 166 -24.88 2.75 6.52
C GLY A 166 -24.96 2.35 8.00
N GLY A 167 -23.82 2.02 8.63
CA GLY A 167 -23.74 1.65 10.05
C GLY A 167 -23.76 0.14 10.33
N ASP A 168 -23.78 -0.70 9.29
CA ASP A 168 -23.62 -2.14 9.44
C ASP A 168 -22.15 -2.53 9.70
N ASN A 169 -21.93 -3.75 10.18
CA ASN A 169 -20.59 -4.34 10.23
C ASN A 169 -20.23 -4.98 8.88
N VAL A 170 -18.94 -5.00 8.57
CA VAL A 170 -18.37 -5.69 7.39
C VAL A 170 -18.69 -7.18 7.43
N SER A 171 -19.16 -7.74 6.30
CA SER A 171 -19.37 -9.18 6.14
C SER A 171 -18.09 -9.89 5.68
N CYS A 172 -17.30 -10.39 6.63
CA CYS A 172 -16.04 -11.10 6.33
C CYS A 172 -16.21 -12.50 5.70
N GLU A 173 -17.41 -12.82 5.20
CA GLU A 173 -17.71 -14.07 4.49
C GLU A 173 -17.44 -13.97 2.98
N GLN A 174 -17.28 -12.75 2.44
CA GLN A 174 -17.03 -12.54 1.02
C GLN A 174 -15.56 -12.76 0.67
N GLU A 175 -15.32 -13.54 -0.37
CA GLU A 175 -14.01 -13.70 -1.00
C GLU A 175 -13.98 -12.90 -2.31
N PHE A 176 -12.91 -12.15 -2.53
CA PHE A 176 -12.73 -11.30 -3.70
C PHE A 176 -11.46 -11.67 -4.45
N GLY A 177 -11.44 -11.53 -5.76
CA GLY A 177 -10.19 -11.57 -6.53
C GLY A 177 -9.52 -12.95 -6.59
N ASN A 178 -10.30 -14.03 -6.45
CA ASN A 178 -9.83 -15.41 -6.68
C ASN A 178 -9.47 -15.68 -8.16
N GLN A 179 -9.67 -14.69 -9.02
CA GLN A 179 -9.35 -14.73 -10.43
C GLN A 179 -7.83 -14.62 -10.66
N THR A 180 -7.25 -15.64 -11.29
CA THR A 180 -5.88 -15.58 -11.78
C THR A 180 -5.82 -14.64 -12.99
N ALA A 181 -4.67 -13.96 -13.17
CA ALA A 181 -4.44 -13.16 -14.36
C ALA A 181 -4.68 -13.98 -15.63
N TYR A 182 -5.48 -13.43 -16.55
CA TYR A 182 -5.78 -14.08 -17.82
C TYR A 182 -4.54 -14.08 -18.71
N LYS A 183 -4.17 -15.25 -19.22
CA LYS A 183 -3.00 -15.43 -20.10
C LYS A 183 -3.46 -15.70 -21.52
N ILE A 184 -3.36 -14.71 -22.39
CA ILE A 184 -3.59 -14.91 -23.82
C ILE A 184 -2.39 -15.61 -24.46
N ASN A 185 -2.63 -16.59 -25.34
CA ASN A 185 -1.57 -17.25 -26.10
C ASN A 185 -0.80 -16.18 -26.93
N PRO A 186 0.54 -16.17 -26.96
CA PRO A 186 1.29 -15.17 -27.71
C PRO A 186 0.97 -15.11 -29.22
N ALA A 187 0.59 -16.23 -29.84
CA ALA A 187 0.16 -16.25 -31.23
C ALA A 187 -1.20 -15.55 -31.38
N ASP A 188 -2.17 -15.89 -30.53
CA ASP A 188 -3.51 -15.30 -30.53
C ASP A 188 -3.45 -13.79 -30.24
N ALA A 189 -2.57 -13.36 -29.32
CA ALA A 189 -2.31 -11.96 -29.00
C ALA A 189 -1.67 -11.17 -30.16
N SER A 190 -0.85 -11.84 -30.98
CA SER A 190 -0.26 -11.24 -32.17
C SER A 190 -1.27 -11.13 -33.31
N GLU A 191 -2.22 -12.07 -33.41
CA GLU A 191 -3.29 -12.09 -34.41
C GLU A 191 -4.45 -11.14 -34.03
N ASN A 192 -4.63 -10.84 -32.74
CA ASN A 192 -5.70 -10.00 -32.18
C ASN A 192 -5.13 -8.89 -31.25
N PRO A 193 -4.51 -7.84 -31.81
CA PRO A 193 -3.80 -6.83 -31.02
C PRO A 193 -4.71 -5.99 -30.11
N ASP A 194 -5.98 -5.86 -30.47
CA ASP A 194 -7.03 -5.18 -29.71
C ASP A 194 -7.48 -6.00 -28.50
N LEU A 195 -7.75 -7.29 -28.69
CA LEU A 195 -8.07 -8.20 -27.56
C LEU A 195 -6.91 -8.33 -26.60
N ARG A 196 -5.66 -8.26 -27.08
CA ARG A 196 -4.47 -8.20 -26.22
C ARG A 196 -4.52 -6.98 -25.28
N GLU A 197 -4.94 -5.82 -25.77
CA GLU A 197 -5.08 -4.59 -24.97
C GLU A 197 -6.23 -4.71 -23.97
N VAL A 198 -7.37 -5.29 -24.39
CA VAL A 198 -8.50 -5.59 -23.51
C VAL A 198 -8.08 -6.51 -22.36
N PHE A 199 -7.41 -7.64 -22.64
CA PHE A 199 -6.92 -8.55 -21.59
C PHE A 199 -5.85 -7.91 -20.70
N SER A 200 -5.00 -7.03 -21.24
CA SER A 200 -4.05 -6.25 -20.43
C SER A 200 -4.80 -5.37 -19.43
N SER A 201 -5.82 -4.64 -19.89
CA SER A 201 -6.62 -3.74 -19.06
C SER A 201 -7.42 -4.51 -18.00
N LEU A 202 -8.02 -5.64 -18.38
CA LEU A 202 -8.68 -6.56 -17.43
C LEU A 202 -7.72 -7.05 -16.35
N ASN A 203 -6.48 -7.40 -16.71
CA ASN A 203 -5.47 -7.83 -15.74
C ASN A 203 -5.03 -6.69 -14.79
N THR A 204 -4.98 -5.45 -15.27
CA THR A 204 -4.71 -4.25 -14.45
C THR A 204 -5.86 -3.98 -13.46
N VAL A 205 -7.12 -4.07 -13.93
CA VAL A 205 -8.31 -3.97 -13.06
C VAL A 205 -8.29 -5.06 -11.99
N ARG A 206 -8.02 -6.31 -12.38
CA ARG A 206 -7.88 -7.44 -11.45
C ARG A 206 -6.82 -7.20 -10.38
N GLU A 207 -5.64 -6.69 -10.73
CA GLU A 207 -4.57 -6.40 -9.77
C GLU A 207 -4.96 -5.29 -8.78
N SER A 208 -5.62 -4.25 -9.28
CA SER A 208 -6.12 -3.13 -8.47
C SER A 208 -7.25 -3.58 -7.54
N LEU A 209 -8.15 -4.44 -8.03
CA LEU A 209 -9.18 -5.11 -7.23
C LEU A 209 -8.56 -6.00 -6.16
N GLN A 210 -7.53 -6.81 -6.48
CA GLN A 210 -6.84 -7.64 -5.49
C GLN A 210 -6.20 -6.81 -4.37
N THR A 211 -5.64 -5.65 -4.70
CA THR A 211 -5.07 -4.72 -3.71
C THR A 211 -6.15 -4.18 -2.77
N SER A 212 -7.30 -3.80 -3.32
CA SER A 212 -8.46 -3.32 -2.54
C SER A 212 -9.05 -4.44 -1.67
N ALA A 213 -9.21 -5.64 -2.23
CA ALA A 213 -9.64 -6.84 -1.55
C ALA A 213 -8.70 -7.29 -0.43
N GLN A 214 -7.38 -7.12 -0.59
CA GLN A 214 -6.42 -7.41 0.49
C GLN A 214 -6.61 -6.47 1.67
N SER A 215 -6.89 -5.20 1.42
CA SER A 215 -7.18 -4.22 2.48
C SER A 215 -8.46 -4.57 3.23
N TYR A 216 -9.49 -5.03 2.50
CA TYR A 216 -10.70 -5.59 3.08
C TYR A 216 -10.42 -6.83 3.95
N ALA A 217 -9.72 -7.82 3.40
CA ALA A 217 -9.40 -9.07 4.08
C ALA A 217 -8.53 -8.84 5.34
N GLN A 218 -7.59 -7.88 5.28
CA GLN A 218 -6.78 -7.50 6.43
C GLN A 218 -7.62 -6.89 7.54
N THR A 219 -8.58 -6.01 7.20
CA THR A 219 -9.50 -5.45 8.21
C THR A 219 -10.32 -6.56 8.87
N CYS A 220 -10.80 -7.52 8.07
CA CYS A 220 -11.49 -8.69 8.57
C CYS A 220 -10.64 -9.57 9.50
N ALA A 221 -9.38 -9.80 9.13
CA ALA A 221 -8.45 -10.60 9.93
C ALA A 221 -8.09 -9.93 11.27
N ASP A 222 -7.96 -8.61 11.28
CA ASP A 222 -7.63 -7.83 12.47
C ASP A 222 -8.84 -7.68 13.42
N GLY A 223 -10.04 -8.08 12.98
CA GLY A 223 -11.28 -7.89 13.73
C GLY A 223 -11.59 -6.41 13.99
N ALA A 224 -10.98 -5.52 13.20
CA ALA A 224 -11.16 -4.08 13.36
C ALA A 224 -12.51 -3.67 12.78
N THR A 225 -13.24 -2.84 13.51
CA THR A 225 -14.41 -2.16 12.96
C THR A 225 -13.93 -1.11 11.98
N LEU A 226 -14.29 -1.24 10.70
CA LEU A 226 -14.07 -0.20 9.70
C LEU A 226 -14.90 1.02 10.10
N ASP A 227 -14.24 2.11 10.46
CA ASP A 227 -14.94 3.39 10.63
C ASP A 227 -15.25 4.02 9.27
N VAL A 228 -16.28 4.87 9.24
CA VAL A 228 -16.75 5.50 8.00
C VAL A 228 -15.64 6.31 7.31
N ALA A 229 -14.72 6.88 8.09
CA ALA A 229 -13.59 7.64 7.54
C ALA A 229 -12.62 6.74 6.76
N SER A 230 -12.31 5.55 7.29
CA SER A 230 -11.44 4.57 6.66
C SER A 230 -12.09 3.98 5.40
N VAL A 231 -13.41 3.78 5.41
CA VAL A 231 -14.16 3.33 4.23
C VAL A 231 -14.06 4.34 3.07
N GLY A 232 -14.14 5.64 3.37
CA GLY A 232 -13.99 6.68 2.34
C GLY A 232 -12.66 6.61 1.58
N GLU A 233 -11.56 6.35 2.27
CA GLU A 233 -10.24 6.18 1.64
C GLU A 233 -10.16 4.89 0.81
N LEU A 234 -10.80 3.81 1.27
CA LEU A 234 -10.86 2.52 0.56
C LEU A 234 -11.78 2.55 -0.67
N MET A 235 -12.79 3.42 -0.69
CA MET A 235 -13.71 3.59 -1.81
C MET A 235 -13.08 4.31 -3.01
N ARG A 236 -12.11 5.20 -2.79
CA ARG A 236 -11.46 5.97 -3.86
C ARG A 236 -10.88 5.10 -5.00
N PRO A 237 -10.06 4.05 -4.75
CA PRO A 237 -9.58 3.18 -5.82
C PRO A 237 -10.69 2.40 -6.51
N LEU A 238 -11.82 2.15 -5.85
CA LEU A 238 -12.97 1.46 -6.46
C LEU A 238 -13.69 2.32 -7.51
N VAL A 239 -13.72 3.64 -7.32
CA VAL A 239 -14.28 4.57 -8.31
C VAL A 239 -13.45 4.54 -9.60
N GLU A 240 -12.12 4.56 -9.48
CA GLU A 240 -11.20 4.44 -10.63
C GLU A 240 -11.33 3.07 -11.31
N LEU A 241 -11.45 1.99 -10.53
CA LEU A 241 -11.73 0.65 -11.04
C LEU A 241 -13.03 0.60 -11.84
N ASN A 242 -14.10 1.23 -11.36
CA ASN A 242 -15.38 1.27 -12.05
C ASN A 242 -15.27 2.02 -13.39
N ALA A 243 -14.55 3.14 -13.43
CA ALA A 243 -14.29 3.87 -14.68
C ALA A 243 -13.51 3.03 -15.69
N ASN A 244 -12.47 2.30 -15.25
CA ASN A 244 -11.70 1.41 -16.10
C ASN A 244 -12.54 0.25 -16.65
N LEU A 245 -13.48 -0.28 -15.85
CA LEU A 245 -14.41 -1.31 -16.31
C LEU A 245 -15.30 -0.78 -17.46
N THR A 246 -15.81 0.45 -17.37
CA THR A 246 -16.60 1.06 -18.47
C THR A 246 -15.78 1.23 -19.76
N GLU A 247 -14.50 1.61 -19.66
CA GLU A 247 -13.62 1.71 -20.84
C GLU A 247 -13.34 0.33 -21.47
N ILE A 248 -13.16 -0.70 -20.63
CA ILE A 248 -12.98 -2.08 -21.07
C ILE A 248 -14.24 -2.60 -21.77
N GLU A 249 -15.43 -2.33 -21.22
CA GLU A 249 -16.72 -2.69 -21.83
C GLU A 249 -16.83 -2.11 -23.24
N THR A 250 -16.52 -0.82 -23.39
CA THR A 250 -16.50 -0.14 -24.70
C THR A 250 -15.52 -0.79 -25.67
N SER A 251 -14.31 -1.11 -25.20
CA SER A 251 -13.26 -1.74 -26.01
C SER A 251 -13.64 -3.17 -26.42
N LEU A 252 -14.30 -3.90 -25.53
CA LEU A 252 -14.75 -5.27 -25.75
C LEU A 252 -15.89 -5.31 -26.78
N SER A 253 -16.86 -4.40 -26.69
CA SER A 253 -17.90 -4.22 -27.71
C SER A 253 -17.31 -3.90 -29.09
N ALA A 254 -16.31 -3.01 -29.15
CA ALA A 254 -15.62 -2.70 -30.39
C ALA A 254 -14.86 -3.91 -30.96
N ALA A 255 -14.22 -4.72 -30.10
CA ALA A 255 -13.52 -5.94 -30.48
C ALA A 255 -14.48 -7.06 -30.93
N GLY A 256 -15.71 -7.10 -30.38
CA GLY A 256 -16.82 -7.95 -30.81
C GLY A 256 -17.13 -7.85 -32.30
N GLY A 257 -16.64 -6.79 -32.96
CA GLY A 257 -16.78 -6.63 -34.40
C GLY A 257 -18.23 -6.43 -34.78
N ASP A 258 -18.99 -5.73 -33.94
CA ASP A 258 -20.33 -5.27 -34.28
C ASP A 258 -20.22 -4.58 -35.64
N VAL A 259 -20.70 -5.32 -36.64
CA VAL A 259 -20.56 -5.00 -38.04
C VAL A 259 -21.21 -3.64 -38.18
N ALA A 260 -20.42 -2.62 -38.55
CA ALA A 260 -20.96 -1.31 -38.90
C ALA A 260 -22.27 -1.54 -39.65
N PRO A 261 -23.43 -1.13 -39.10
CA PRO A 261 -24.70 -1.67 -39.51
C PRO A 261 -24.79 -1.47 -41.01
N THR A 262 -24.83 -2.58 -41.76
CA THR A 262 -25.35 -2.51 -43.11
C THR A 262 -26.68 -1.80 -42.96
N PRO A 263 -26.98 -0.70 -43.67
CA PRO A 263 -28.26 -0.02 -43.52
C PRO A 263 -29.36 -0.95 -44.06
N ILE A 264 -29.79 -1.87 -43.19
CA ILE A 264 -31.05 -2.58 -43.33
C ILE A 264 -32.09 -1.46 -43.15
N PRO A 265 -33.10 -1.34 -44.02
CA PRO A 265 -34.21 -0.44 -43.77
C PRO A 265 -34.78 -0.76 -42.39
N THR A 266 -34.49 0.13 -41.44
CA THR A 266 -34.78 0.00 -40.03
C THR A 266 -36.30 -0.04 -39.84
N SER A 267 -36.86 -1.23 -39.70
CA SER A 267 -38.00 -1.38 -38.82
C SER A 267 -37.45 -1.18 -37.41
N GLU A 268 -37.77 -0.05 -36.76
CA GLU A 268 -37.46 0.15 -35.34
C GLU A 268 -37.89 -1.10 -34.58
N PRO A 269 -36.98 -1.79 -33.86
CA PRO A 269 -37.38 -2.89 -33.01
C PRO A 269 -38.37 -2.33 -31.99
N VAL A 270 -39.52 -3.00 -31.86
CA VAL A 270 -40.65 -2.60 -31.02
C VAL A 270 -40.24 -2.32 -29.56
N GLY A 271 -39.10 -2.87 -29.10
CA GLY A 271 -38.54 -2.58 -27.77
C GLY A 271 -37.93 -1.19 -27.59
N SER A 272 -37.45 -0.54 -28.65
CA SER A 272 -36.78 0.77 -28.55
C SER A 272 -37.72 1.91 -28.14
N GLU A 273 -38.98 1.87 -28.58
CA GLU A 273 -40.00 2.85 -28.20
C GLU A 273 -40.36 2.72 -26.72
N ILE A 274 -40.48 1.49 -26.21
CA ILE A 274 -40.77 1.18 -24.81
C ILE A 274 -39.62 1.71 -23.92
N VAL A 275 -38.38 1.38 -24.25
CA VAL A 275 -37.21 1.86 -23.49
C VAL A 275 -37.14 3.39 -23.46
N ARG A 276 -37.33 4.06 -24.62
CA ARG A 276 -37.30 5.53 -24.69
C ARG A 276 -38.46 6.18 -23.91
N ALA A 277 -39.58 5.49 -23.71
CA ALA A 277 -40.70 6.02 -22.94
C ALA A 277 -40.36 6.23 -21.45
N HIS A 278 -39.34 5.54 -20.91
CA HIS A 278 -38.89 5.74 -19.52
C HIS A 278 -38.00 6.97 -19.33
N LEU A 279 -37.25 7.37 -20.36
CA LEU A 279 -36.21 8.42 -20.27
C LEU A 279 -36.72 9.75 -19.69
N PRO A 280 -37.89 10.30 -20.10
CA PRO A 280 -38.37 11.57 -19.55
C PRO A 280 -38.60 11.52 -18.04
N SER A 281 -39.07 10.38 -17.52
CA SER A 281 -39.34 10.22 -16.08
C SER A 281 -38.04 10.13 -15.28
N LEU A 282 -37.06 9.40 -15.81
CA LEU A 282 -35.75 9.23 -15.17
C LEU A 282 -34.96 10.54 -15.15
N HIS A 283 -34.96 11.30 -16.25
CA HIS A 283 -34.37 12.64 -16.28
C HIS A 283 -35.08 13.62 -15.35
N ALA A 284 -36.41 13.57 -15.25
CA ALA A 284 -37.15 14.42 -14.32
C ALA A 284 -36.75 14.15 -12.86
N ILE A 285 -36.57 12.88 -12.48
CA ILE A 285 -36.08 12.51 -11.14
C ILE A 285 -34.68 13.09 -10.92
N LEU A 286 -33.76 12.85 -11.87
CA LEU A 286 -32.39 13.34 -11.79
C LEU A 286 -32.34 14.87 -11.68
N GLU A 287 -33.04 15.60 -12.56
CA GLU A 287 -33.10 17.06 -12.52
C GLU A 287 -33.67 17.56 -11.18
N GLN A 288 -34.74 16.96 -10.68
CA GLN A 288 -35.33 17.36 -9.40
C GLN A 288 -34.36 17.21 -8.23
N VAL A 289 -33.62 16.10 -8.14
CA VAL A 289 -32.73 15.84 -6.99
C VAL A 289 -31.37 16.49 -7.11
N THR A 290 -30.90 16.75 -8.33
CA THR A 290 -29.57 17.31 -8.61
C THR A 290 -29.58 18.78 -9.04
N ALA A 291 -30.75 19.42 -9.17
CA ALA A 291 -30.85 20.86 -9.36
C ALA A 291 -30.11 21.62 -8.24
N ILE A 292 -29.83 22.91 -8.46
CA ILE A 292 -29.15 23.77 -7.48
C ILE A 292 -29.85 23.76 -6.11
N ASN A 293 -31.18 23.65 -6.09
CA ASN A 293 -32.00 23.51 -4.88
C ASN A 293 -32.53 22.08 -4.68
N GLY A 294 -31.96 21.11 -5.38
CA GLY A 294 -32.32 19.70 -5.30
C GLY A 294 -31.87 19.09 -3.97
N ALA A 295 -32.54 18.01 -3.58
CA ALA A 295 -32.31 17.37 -2.28
C ALA A 295 -30.87 16.86 -2.10
N ALA A 296 -30.22 16.38 -3.17
CA ALA A 296 -28.85 15.87 -3.11
C ALA A 296 -27.83 17.01 -2.96
N VAL A 297 -27.97 18.06 -3.78
CA VAL A 297 -27.05 19.23 -3.76
C VAL A 297 -27.11 19.95 -2.42
N GLN A 298 -28.32 20.18 -1.90
CA GLN A 298 -28.48 20.80 -0.58
C GLN A 298 -27.86 19.94 0.53
N LEU A 299 -28.05 18.62 0.49
CA LEU A 299 -27.51 17.70 1.48
C LEU A 299 -25.98 17.74 1.53
N VAL A 300 -25.31 17.71 0.37
CA VAL A 300 -23.85 17.86 0.26
C VAL A 300 -23.41 19.22 0.84
N ALA A 301 -24.14 20.30 0.53
CA ALA A 301 -23.82 21.63 1.03
C ALA A 301 -23.90 21.71 2.56
N TYR A 302 -24.96 21.17 3.18
CA TYR A 302 -25.12 21.19 4.64
C TYR A 302 -24.08 20.34 5.36
N TRP A 303 -23.79 19.13 4.85
CA TRP A 303 -22.72 18.33 5.43
C TRP A 303 -21.33 18.93 5.21
N GLY A 304 -21.11 19.62 4.09
CA GLY A 304 -19.90 20.38 3.83
C GLY A 304 -19.72 21.54 4.82
N GLU A 305 -20.79 22.29 5.11
CA GLU A 305 -20.79 23.34 6.13
C GLU A 305 -20.49 22.78 7.52
N ALA A 306 -21.16 21.68 7.89
CA ALA A 306 -20.94 20.97 9.15
C ALA A 306 -19.48 20.50 9.29
N ALA A 307 -18.89 19.99 8.21
CA ALA A 307 -17.52 19.47 8.23
C ALA A 307 -16.48 20.59 8.42
N ASN A 308 -16.80 21.80 7.95
CA ASN A 308 -15.92 22.96 8.04
C ASN A 308 -16.08 23.74 9.35
N THR A 309 -17.31 23.83 9.88
CA THR A 309 -17.63 24.74 10.99
C THR A 309 -18.11 24.04 12.26
N ASN A 310 -18.30 22.71 12.22
CA ASN A 310 -18.98 21.92 13.25
C ASN A 310 -20.43 22.35 13.52
N ALA A 311 -21.05 23.10 12.60
CA ALA A 311 -22.44 23.52 12.62
C ALA A 311 -22.98 23.59 11.18
N THR A 312 -24.30 23.56 11.00
CA THR A 312 -24.90 23.82 9.68
C THR A 312 -26.26 24.46 9.82
N GLY A 313 -26.60 25.35 8.89
CA GLY A 313 -27.96 25.85 8.73
C GLY A 313 -28.98 24.76 8.34
N GLY A 314 -28.51 23.58 7.91
CA GLY A 314 -29.36 22.45 7.56
C GLY A 314 -30.23 21.91 8.70
N CYS A 315 -29.89 22.19 9.96
CA CYS A 315 -30.69 21.77 11.11
C CYS A 315 -32.05 22.48 11.21
N ASP A 316 -32.16 23.69 10.66
CA ASP A 316 -33.40 24.47 10.66
C ASP A 316 -34.09 24.47 9.28
N ALA A 317 -33.45 23.86 8.27
CA ALA A 317 -33.96 23.81 6.91
C ALA A 317 -35.05 22.73 6.77
N PRO A 318 -36.17 23.03 6.09
CA PRO A 318 -37.16 21.99 5.79
C PRO A 318 -36.58 20.97 4.82
N ARG A 319 -36.83 19.68 5.08
CA ARG A 319 -36.41 18.60 4.19
C ARG A 319 -37.03 18.80 2.79
N PRO A 320 -36.20 18.88 1.72
CA PRO A 320 -36.70 18.97 0.35
C PRO A 320 -37.48 17.70 -0.04
N PRO A 321 -38.46 17.80 -0.96
CA PRO A 321 -39.16 16.62 -1.47
C PRO A 321 -38.19 15.72 -2.26
N ILE A 322 -38.07 14.47 -1.84
CA ILE A 322 -37.29 13.44 -2.53
C ILE A 322 -38.27 12.52 -3.27
N PRO A 323 -38.16 12.34 -4.60
CA PRO A 323 -39.01 11.41 -5.35
C PRO A 323 -38.97 9.99 -4.79
N ASP A 324 -40.01 9.19 -5.04
CA ASP A 324 -39.99 7.74 -4.76
C ASP A 324 -39.07 7.00 -5.73
N ASN A 325 -38.68 5.76 -5.38
CA ASN A 325 -37.88 4.92 -6.25
C ASN A 325 -38.66 4.58 -7.53
N TYR A 326 -37.96 4.60 -8.67
CA TYR A 326 -38.52 4.26 -9.97
C TYR A 326 -38.51 2.74 -10.16
N THR A 327 -39.63 2.16 -10.61
CA THR A 327 -39.72 0.71 -10.86
C THR A 327 -39.95 0.43 -12.33
N LEU A 328 -39.11 -0.43 -12.91
CA LEU A 328 -39.31 -1.00 -14.23
C LEU A 328 -40.21 -2.23 -14.13
N SER A 329 -40.99 -2.50 -15.18
CA SER A 329 -41.66 -3.79 -15.28
C SER A 329 -40.61 -4.88 -15.61
N THR A 330 -40.93 -6.14 -15.29
CA THR A 330 -40.06 -7.28 -15.64
C THR A 330 -39.85 -7.43 -17.15
N GLU A 331 -40.79 -6.95 -17.96
CA GLU A 331 -40.66 -6.93 -19.42
C GLU A 331 -39.61 -5.87 -19.82
N ASP A 332 -39.70 -4.66 -19.28
CA ASP A 332 -38.79 -3.55 -19.60
C ASP A 332 -37.35 -3.82 -19.15
N THR A 333 -37.16 -4.50 -18.01
CA THR A 333 -35.81 -4.88 -17.53
C THR A 333 -35.09 -5.82 -18.49
N ALA A 334 -35.83 -6.63 -19.25
CA ALA A 334 -35.25 -7.55 -20.23
C ALA A 334 -34.94 -6.86 -21.56
N LEU A 335 -35.45 -5.64 -21.79
CA LEU A 335 -35.25 -4.89 -23.03
C LEU A 335 -33.94 -4.11 -23.05
N SER A 336 -33.43 -3.70 -21.89
CA SER A 336 -32.16 -2.95 -21.81
C SER A 336 -31.43 -3.14 -20.48
N ASN A 337 -30.18 -3.59 -20.56
CA ASN A 337 -29.29 -3.70 -19.42
C ASN A 337 -28.86 -2.30 -18.93
N ASN A 338 -28.56 -1.39 -19.85
CA ASN A 338 -28.18 -0.01 -19.52
C ASN A 338 -29.32 0.74 -18.81
N LEU A 339 -30.57 0.59 -19.26
CA LEU A 339 -31.74 1.16 -18.58
C LEU A 339 -31.89 0.59 -17.17
N THR A 340 -31.77 -0.73 -17.02
CA THR A 340 -31.89 -1.40 -15.72
C THR A 340 -30.82 -0.89 -14.74
N GLN A 341 -29.57 -0.79 -15.19
CA GLN A 341 -28.50 -0.24 -14.38
C GLN A 341 -28.73 1.24 -14.04
N ALA A 342 -29.18 2.06 -15.00
CA ALA A 342 -29.48 3.46 -14.75
C ALA A 342 -30.55 3.62 -13.65
N VAL A 343 -31.62 2.82 -13.72
CA VAL A 343 -32.67 2.81 -12.69
C VAL A 343 -32.14 2.36 -11.33
N ASN A 344 -31.29 1.33 -11.29
CA ASN A 344 -30.65 0.90 -10.06
C ASN A 344 -29.77 2.01 -9.44
N GLN A 345 -28.99 2.72 -10.26
CA GLN A 345 -28.16 3.84 -9.81
C GLN A 345 -29.00 5.04 -9.33
N ILE A 346 -30.10 5.37 -10.03
CA ILE A 346 -31.05 6.40 -9.58
C ILE A 346 -31.63 6.02 -8.21
N ASN A 347 -32.10 4.80 -8.06
CA ASN A 347 -32.71 4.34 -6.81
C ASN A 347 -31.69 4.30 -5.66
N ALA A 348 -30.47 3.82 -5.91
CA ALA A 348 -29.38 3.85 -4.94
C ALA A 348 -29.06 5.29 -4.50
N GLY A 349 -28.98 6.23 -5.46
CA GLY A 349 -28.81 7.65 -5.16
C GLY A 349 -29.97 8.23 -4.34
N LEU A 350 -31.22 7.91 -4.68
CA LEU A 350 -32.40 8.35 -3.94
C LEU A 350 -32.40 7.82 -2.50
N ASP A 351 -32.09 6.55 -2.29
CA ASP A 351 -31.98 5.94 -0.97
C ASP A 351 -30.84 6.56 -0.15
N ALA A 352 -29.67 6.81 -0.76
CA ALA A 352 -28.57 7.51 -0.12
C ALA A 352 -28.94 8.94 0.29
N VAL A 353 -29.66 9.70 -0.56
CA VAL A 353 -30.18 11.03 -0.20
C VAL A 353 -31.16 10.93 0.98
N ARG A 354 -32.10 9.98 0.96
CA ARG A 354 -33.06 9.81 2.07
C ARG A 354 -32.36 9.50 3.38
N ASN A 355 -31.39 8.59 3.35
CA ASN A 355 -30.60 8.19 4.51
C ASN A 355 -29.75 9.34 5.03
N GLY A 356 -29.08 10.08 4.15
CA GLY A 356 -28.26 11.22 4.54
C GLY A 356 -29.07 12.37 5.16
N TRP A 357 -30.31 12.61 4.69
CA TRP A 357 -31.23 13.56 5.33
C TRP A 357 -31.70 13.09 6.71
N ASN A 358 -32.01 11.79 6.87
CA ASN A 358 -32.34 11.22 8.18
C ASN A 358 -31.15 11.31 9.16
N GLN A 359 -29.93 11.09 8.66
CA GLN A 359 -28.69 11.22 9.43
C GLN A 359 -28.45 12.67 9.85
N LEU A 360 -28.72 13.64 8.96
CA LEU A 360 -28.59 15.06 9.25
C LEU A 360 -29.55 15.46 10.38
N GLU A 361 -30.83 15.11 10.24
CA GLU A 361 -31.87 15.42 11.23
C GLU A 361 -31.57 14.81 12.60
N SER A 362 -31.22 13.53 12.65
CA SER A 362 -30.85 12.86 13.91
C SER A 362 -29.59 13.46 14.54
N SER A 363 -28.60 13.89 13.74
CA SER A 363 -27.39 14.54 14.23
C SER A 363 -27.67 15.93 14.80
N CYS A 364 -28.60 16.67 14.21
CA CYS A 364 -29.08 17.95 14.73
C CYS A 364 -29.79 17.78 16.08
N GLN A 365 -30.71 16.81 16.19
CA GLN A 365 -31.42 16.52 17.45
C GLN A 365 -30.46 16.03 18.54
N GLY A 366 -29.45 15.25 18.17
CA GLY A 366 -28.45 14.68 19.08
C GLY A 366 -27.30 15.63 19.45
N ASN A 367 -27.22 16.83 18.87
CA ASN A 367 -26.06 17.73 18.96
C ASN A 367 -24.73 17.04 18.58
N THR A 368 -24.75 16.11 17.62
CA THR A 368 -23.58 15.35 17.15
C THR A 368 -23.11 15.77 15.76
N ILE A 369 -23.62 16.89 15.22
CA ILE A 369 -23.40 17.31 13.84
C ILE A 369 -21.93 17.41 13.45
N GLY A 370 -21.09 18.05 14.28
CA GLY A 370 -19.65 18.16 14.01
C GLY A 370 -18.92 16.82 14.01
N ALA A 371 -19.32 15.90 14.90
CA ALA A 371 -18.72 14.56 14.97
C ALA A 371 -19.10 13.69 13.77
N GLN A 372 -20.32 13.84 13.25
CA GLN A 372 -20.83 13.08 12.11
C GLN A 372 -20.54 13.73 10.75
N ALA A 373 -20.02 14.96 10.74
CA ALA A 373 -20.00 15.78 9.54
C ALA A 373 -19.25 15.17 8.35
N ARG A 374 -18.08 14.58 8.59
CA ARG A 374 -17.28 13.95 7.53
C ARG A 374 -17.95 12.70 6.97
N ALA A 375 -18.47 11.86 7.85
CA ALA A 375 -19.22 10.67 7.46
C ALA A 375 -20.47 11.04 6.63
N GLY A 376 -21.23 12.02 7.11
CA GLY A 376 -22.40 12.54 6.39
C GLY A 376 -22.05 13.14 5.03
N LEU A 377 -20.93 13.85 4.91
CA LEU A 377 -20.47 14.41 3.63
C LEU A 377 -20.08 13.32 2.63
N ILE A 378 -19.39 12.27 3.07
CA ILE A 378 -19.03 11.11 2.24
C ILE A 378 -20.32 10.45 1.72
N ASN A 379 -21.28 10.18 2.60
CA ASN A 379 -22.56 9.56 2.24
C ASN A 379 -23.36 10.43 1.26
N ALA A 380 -23.38 11.74 1.46
CA ALA A 380 -24.06 12.68 0.55
C ALA A 380 -23.37 12.77 -0.83
N SER A 381 -22.04 12.66 -0.86
CA SER A 381 -21.25 12.68 -2.11
C SER A 381 -21.48 11.41 -2.91
N ALA A 382 -21.51 10.24 -2.24
CA ALA A 382 -21.81 8.96 -2.89
C ALA A 382 -23.17 8.96 -3.62
N ALA A 383 -24.17 9.66 -3.06
CA ALA A 383 -25.45 9.84 -3.74
C ALA A 383 -25.31 10.63 -5.05
N SER A 384 -24.49 11.67 -5.05
CA SER A 384 -24.22 12.49 -6.25
C SER A 384 -23.49 11.68 -7.33
N ASP A 385 -22.54 10.83 -6.93
CA ASP A 385 -21.80 9.94 -7.83
C ASP A 385 -22.74 8.92 -8.50
N SER A 386 -23.68 8.33 -7.75
CA SER A 386 -24.71 7.45 -8.31
C SER A 386 -25.59 8.15 -9.35
N PHE A 387 -25.99 9.40 -9.10
CA PHE A 387 -26.78 10.16 -10.08
C PHE A 387 -25.97 10.51 -11.34
N GLU A 388 -24.68 10.77 -11.21
CA GLU A 388 -23.82 11.04 -12.36
C GLU A 388 -23.62 9.78 -13.22
N LEU A 389 -23.38 8.63 -12.60
CA LEU A 389 -23.31 7.35 -13.30
C LEU A 389 -24.63 7.02 -14.00
N ALA A 390 -25.76 7.27 -13.35
CA ALA A 390 -27.07 7.10 -13.97
C ALA A 390 -27.23 7.97 -15.23
N ARG A 391 -26.80 9.24 -15.22
CA ARG A 391 -26.85 10.10 -16.42
C ARG A 391 -26.04 9.52 -17.58
N GLN A 392 -24.85 9.00 -17.29
CA GLN A 392 -23.99 8.38 -18.30
C GLN A 392 -24.69 7.17 -18.93
N LEU A 393 -25.27 6.30 -18.10
CA LEU A 393 -26.04 5.14 -18.58
C LEU A 393 -27.27 5.54 -19.40
N LEU A 394 -28.02 6.57 -18.98
CA LEU A 394 -29.16 7.08 -19.74
C LEU A 394 -28.75 7.67 -21.10
N ALA A 395 -27.57 8.29 -21.19
CA ALA A 395 -27.05 8.79 -22.45
C ALA A 395 -26.75 7.65 -23.44
N LEU A 396 -26.28 6.48 -22.96
CA LEU A 396 -26.11 5.29 -23.81
C LEU A 396 -27.46 4.80 -24.34
N VAL A 397 -28.47 4.74 -23.47
CA VAL A 397 -29.84 4.36 -23.85
C VAL A 397 -30.44 5.33 -24.88
N GLU A 398 -30.19 6.63 -24.74
CA GLU A 398 -30.59 7.66 -25.71
C GLU A 398 -29.97 7.45 -27.10
N ASN A 399 -28.71 7.01 -27.12
CA ASN A 399 -27.98 6.68 -28.35
C ASN A 399 -28.39 5.34 -28.96
N GLY A 400 -29.31 4.60 -28.32
CA GLY A 400 -29.82 3.33 -28.81
C GLY A 400 -29.02 2.11 -28.36
N GLU A 401 -28.16 2.26 -27.35
CA GLU A 401 -27.43 1.16 -26.74
C GLU A 401 -28.28 0.56 -25.59
N PHE A 402 -29.01 -0.50 -25.91
CA PHE A 402 -29.97 -1.14 -25.01
C PHE A 402 -29.38 -2.31 -24.23
#